data_AF-A0A133Q3G6-F1
#
_entry.id   AF-A0A133Q3G6-F1
#
_cell.length_a   1.000
_cell.length_b   1.000
_cell.length_c   1.000
_cell.angle_alpha   90.00
_cell.angle_beta   90.00
_cell.angle_gamma   90.00
#
_symmetry.space_group_name_H-M   'P 1'
#
loop_
_entity.id
_entity.type
_entity.pdbx_description
1 polymer ?
#
loop_
_entity_poly.entity_id
_entity_poly.type
_entity_poly.pdbx_seq_one_letter_code
_entity_poly.pdbx_strand_id
1 'polypeptide(L)' 'MEQVRDLNMEADDMQVVLSAISGVSKRIKEVAETHKPLFGGEHFLTSKEVCERLYISPRTLQD' A
#
# COMPACT_ATOMS: atom_id res chain seq x y z
N MET A 1 -43.75 -16.85 -1.25
CA MET A 1 -43.50 -16.12 0.02
C MET A 1 -42.13 -16.49 0.59
N GLU A 2 -41.72 -17.75 0.54
CA GLU A 2 -40.42 -18.24 1.05
C GLU A 2 -39.23 -17.78 0.19
N GLN A 3 -39.29 -17.96 -1.14
CA GLN A 3 -38.23 -17.51 -2.06
C GLN A 3 -37.85 -16.03 -1.98
N VAL A 4 -38.81 -15.14 -1.66
CA VAL A 4 -38.54 -13.70 -1.53
C VAL A 4 -37.76 -13.40 -0.25
N ARG A 5 -37.93 -14.21 0.81
CA ARG A 5 -37.18 -14.07 2.07
C ARG A 5 -35.74 -14.55 1.92
N ASP A 6 -35.54 -15.63 1.17
CA ASP A 6 -34.21 -16.17 0.88
C ASP A 6 -33.38 -15.21 0.01
N LEU A 7 -33.99 -14.63 -1.03
CA LEU A 7 -33.36 -13.60 -1.86
C LEU A 7 -33.00 -12.33 -1.06
N ASN A 8 -33.81 -11.97 -0.05
CA ASN A 8 -33.54 -10.81 0.79
C ASN A 8 -32.40 -11.08 1.77
N MET A 9 -32.28 -12.30 2.31
CA MET A 9 -31.14 -12.71 3.13
C MET A 9 -29.82 -12.72 2.34
N GLU A 10 -29.81 -13.27 1.12
CA GLU A 10 -28.62 -13.21 0.26
C GLU A 10 -28.23 -11.77 -0.11
N ALA A 11 -29.21 -10.88 -0.32
CA ALA A 11 -28.97 -9.47 -0.58
C ALA A 11 -28.39 -8.73 0.64
N ASP A 12 -28.90 -9.02 1.84
CA ASP A 12 -28.41 -8.46 3.10
C ASP A 12 -26.96 -8.92 3.38
N ASP A 13 -26.65 -10.20 3.15
CA ASP A 13 -25.30 -10.75 3.29
C ASP A 13 -24.31 -10.09 2.30
N MET A 14 -24.73 -9.89 1.05
CA MET A 14 -23.94 -9.18 0.06
C MET A 14 -23.71 -7.72 0.46
N GLN A 15 -24.67 -7.05 1.10
CA GLN A 15 -24.51 -5.68 1.59
C GLN A 15 -23.47 -5.60 2.72
N VAL A 16 -23.44 -6.60 3.61
CA VAL A 16 -22.42 -6.69 4.68
C VAL A 16 -21.03 -6.86 4.08
N VAL A 17 -20.88 -7.75 3.09
CA VAL A 17 -19.60 -7.96 2.38
C VAL A 17 -19.13 -6.68 1.69
N LEU A 18 -20.02 -5.99 0.97
CA LEU A 18 -19.70 -4.71 0.31
C LEU A 18 -19.27 -3.64 1.32
N SER A 19 -19.94 -3.57 2.47
CA SER A 19 -19.59 -2.64 3.55
C SER A 19 -18.23 -2.95 4.16
N ALA A 20 -17.91 -4.24 4.33
CA ALA A 20 -16.60 -4.68 4.79
C ALA A 20 -15.48 -4.33 3.79
N ILE A 21 -15.71 -4.57 2.48
CA ILE A 21 -14.75 -4.21 1.42
C ILE A 21 -14.53 -2.70 1.39
N SER A 22 -15.58 -1.90 1.51
CA SER A 22 -15.49 -0.44 1.59
C SER A 22 -14.65 0.01 2.79
N GLY A 23 -14.86 -0.60 3.96
CA GLY A 23 -14.07 -0.35 5.16
C GLY A 23 -12.57 -0.69 4.99
N VAL A 24 -12.27 -1.83 4.35
CA VAL A 24 -10.88 -2.22 4.03
C VAL A 24 -10.24 -1.24 3.05
N SER A 25 -10.96 -0.84 1.99
CA SER A 25 -10.48 0.13 1.01
C SER A 25 -10.12 1.47 1.65
N LYS A 26 -10.95 1.96 2.57
CA LYS A 26 -10.67 3.19 3.34
C LYS A 26 -9.38 3.07 4.15
N ARG A 27 -9.19 1.97 4.88
CA ARG A 27 -7.98 1.74 5.69
C ARG A 27 -6.72 1.63 4.83
N ILE A 28 -6.80 0.99 3.65
CA ILE A 28 -5.68 0.91 2.71
C ILE A 28 -5.24 2.31 2.26
N LYS A 29 -6.19 3.20 1.94
CA LYS A 29 -5.89 4.59 1.57
C LYS A 29 -5.23 5.35 2.71
N GLU A 30 -5.79 5.25 3.91
CA GLU A 30 -5.22 5.89 5.11
C GLU A 30 -3.79 5.42 5.37
N VAL A 31 -3.52 4.12 5.26
CA VAL A 31 -2.16 3.57 5.41
C VAL A 31 -1.24 4.06 4.30
N ALA A 32 -1.67 4.05 3.04
CA ALA A 32 -0.85 4.51 1.92
C ALA A 32 -0.48 6.00 2.01
N GLU A 33 -1.38 6.84 2.53
CA GLU A 33 -1.13 8.28 2.71
C GLU A 33 -0.23 8.58 3.91
N THR A 34 -0.39 7.83 5.01
CA THR A 34 0.32 8.10 6.27
C THR A 34 1.64 7.37 6.39
N HIS A 35 1.76 6.18 5.80
CA HIS A 35 2.96 5.34 5.86
C HIS A 35 3.75 5.49 4.56
N LYS A 36 4.47 6.62 4.45
CA LYS A 36 5.53 6.72 3.46
C LYS A 36 6.64 5.73 3.87
N PRO A 37 7.07 4.81 3.00
CA PRO A 37 8.16 3.89 3.36
C PRO A 37 9.38 4.72 3.76
N LEU A 38 10.24 4.20 4.65
CA LEU A 38 11.51 4.82 4.96
C LEU A 38 12.23 5.09 3.63
N PHE A 39 12.64 6.35 3.40
CA PHE A 39 13.23 6.84 2.14
C PHE A 39 12.32 6.86 0.90
N GLY A 40 11.00 6.77 1.07
CA GLY A 40 10.04 6.78 -0.04
C GLY A 40 9.95 5.45 -0.79
N GLY A 41 10.56 4.39 -0.27
CA GLY A 41 10.68 3.06 -0.87
C GLY A 41 12.14 2.65 -1.00
N GLU A 42 12.42 1.65 -1.82
CA GLU A 42 13.78 1.39 -2.27
C GLU A 42 14.27 2.56 -3.12
N HIS A 43 15.21 3.32 -2.58
CA HIS A 43 15.83 4.44 -3.29
C HIS A 43 17.24 4.05 -3.73
N PHE A 44 17.37 3.69 -5.00
CA PHE A 44 18.67 3.40 -5.60
C PHE A 44 19.37 4.71 -5.94
N LEU A 45 20.56 4.89 -5.38
CA LEU A 45 21.43 6.02 -5.71
C LEU A 45 22.38 5.61 -6.83
N THR A 46 22.63 6.55 -7.75
CA THR A 46 23.74 6.42 -8.70
C THR A 46 25.07 6.45 -7.97
N SER A 47 26.13 5.89 -8.57
CA SER A 47 27.48 5.94 -7.98
C SER A 47 27.92 7.37 -7.65
N LYS A 48 27.51 8.36 -8.45
CA LYS A 48 27.80 9.78 -8.20
C LYS A 48 27.12 10.28 -6.93
N GLU A 49 25.83 10.03 -6.76
CA GLU A 49 25.07 10.49 -5.58
C GLU A 49 25.55 9.84 -4.29
N VAL A 50 26.00 8.58 -4.36
CA VAL A 50 26.62 7.92 -3.20
C VAL A 50 27.98 8.57 -2.88
N CYS A 51 28.82 8.81 -3.90
CA CYS A 51 30.13 9.45 -3.72
C CYS A 51 29.99 10.87 -3.11
N GLU A 52 29.02 11.65 -3.57
CA GLU A 52 28.75 13.00 -3.06
C GLU A 52 28.29 13.01 -1.60
N ARG A 53 27.42 12.07 -1.21
CA ARG A 53 26.92 12.00 0.18
C ARG A 53 27.95 11.47 1.16
N LEU A 54 28.76 10.51 0.74
CA LEU A 54 29.78 9.89 1.59
C LEU A 54 31.13 10.62 1.54
N TYR A 55 31.27 11.62 0.68
CA TYR A 55 32.54 12.34 0.45
C TYR A 55 33.70 11.40 0.09
N ILE A 56 33.40 10.38 -0.73
CA ILE A 56 34.37 9.39 -1.19
C ILE A 56 34.56 9.47 -2.70
N SER A 57 35.68 8.92 -3.18
CA SER A 57 35.94 8.81 -4.61
C SER A 57 35.20 7.61 -5.22
N PRO A 58 34.91 7.62 -6.53
CA PRO A 58 34.35 6.46 -7.22
C PRO A 58 35.17 5.19 -7.07
N ARG A 59 36.50 5.32 -6.91
CA ARG A 59 37.40 4.18 -6.70
C ARG A 59 37.09 3.43 -5.40
N THR A 60 36.78 4.17 -4.34
CA THR A 60 36.40 3.61 -3.03
C THR A 60 35.08 2.86 -3.08
N LEU A 61 34.21 3.18 -4.04
CA LEU A 61 32.91 2.52 -4.21
C LEU A 61 33.01 1.21 -5.02
N GLN A 62 34.13 1.01 -5.74
CA GLN A 62 34.35 -0.12 -6.64
C GLN A 62 35.08 -1.30 -5.99
N ASP A 63 35.69 -1.09 -4.82
CA ASP A 63 36.32 -2.12 -4.00
C ASP A 63 35.29 -2.69 -3.01
#